data_AF-X0ZWT6-F1
#
_entry.id   AF-X0ZWT6-F1
#
_cell.length_a   1.000
_cell.length_b   1.000
_cell.length_c   1.000
_cell.angle_alpha   90.00
_cell.angle_beta   90.00
_cell.angle_gamma   90.00
#
_symmetry.space_group_name_H-M   'P 1'
#
loop_
_entity.id
_entity.type
_entity.pdbx_description
1 polymer ?
#
loop_
_entity_poly.entity_id
_entity_poly.type
_entity_poly.pdbx_seq_one_letter_code
_entity_poly.pdbx_strand_id
1 'polypeptide(L)' 'MEINKKRIRYELKQKGWTVRQLADKIGMSFQNIYLILTTKVTKFSTVEKIAKALGVDAKDLIS' A
#
# COMPACT_ATOMS: atom_id res chain seq x y z
N MET A 1 -10.24 9.42 2.49
CA MET A 1 -9.44 9.17 1.27
C MET A 1 -9.51 7.69 0.98
N GLU A 2 -9.93 7.33 -0.24
CA GLU A 2 -9.99 5.94 -0.68
C GLU A 2 -8.67 5.56 -1.37
N ILE A 3 -8.22 4.33 -1.19
CA ILE A 3 -6.99 3.81 -1.78
C ILE A 3 -7.34 2.85 -2.93
N ASN A 4 -6.61 2.98 -4.03
CA ASN A 4 -6.67 2.07 -5.15
C ASN A 4 -5.95 0.74 -4.85
N LYS A 5 -6.66 -0.18 -4.19
CA LYS A 5 -6.17 -1.54 -3.89
C LYS A 5 -5.65 -2.28 -5.14
N LYS A 6 -6.30 -2.10 -6.29
CA LYS A 6 -5.93 -2.79 -7.54
C LYS A 6 -4.55 -2.31 -8.00
N ARG A 7 -4.31 -0.99 -7.97
CA ARG A 7 -3.01 -0.40 -8.27
C ARG A 7 -1.92 -0.91 -7.34
N ILE A 8 -2.16 -0.93 -6.03
CA ILE A 8 -1.18 -1.47 -5.06
C ILE A 8 -0.83 -2.92 -5.37
N ARG A 9 -1.83 -3.77 -5.66
CA ARG A 9 -1.59 -5.18 -5.99
C ARG A 9 -0.82 -5.35 -7.30
N TYR A 10 -1.09 -4.49 -8.28
CA TYR A 10 -0.34 -4.47 -9.52
C TYR A 10 1.14 -4.16 -9.26
N GLU A 11 1.44 -3.10 -8.51
CA GLU A 11 2.84 -2.72 -8.20
C GLU A 11 3.56 -3.78 -7.36
N LEU A 12 2.86 -4.40 -6.40
CA LEU A 12 3.41 -5.54 -5.65
C LEU A 12 3.76 -6.71 -6.58
N LYS A 13 2.90 -7.01 -7.56
CA LYS A 13 3.17 -8.06 -8.55
C LYS A 13 4.38 -7.72 -9.42
N GLN A 14 4.52 -6.47 -9.87
CA GLN A 14 5.68 -6.03 -10.66
C GLN A 14 7.00 -6.18 -9.89
N LYS A 15 6.97 -6.01 -8.57
CA LYS A 15 8.14 -6.20 -7.69
C LYS A 15 8.34 -7.63 -7.20
N GLY A 16 7.43 -8.56 -7.49
CA GLY A 16 7.44 -9.91 -6.91
C GLY A 16 7.24 -9.90 -5.38
N TRP A 17 6.53 -8.90 -4.85
CA TRP A 17 6.31 -8.74 -3.42
C TRP A 17 4.95 -9.27 -2.97
N THR A 18 4.94 -9.82 -1.78
CA THR A 18 3.72 -10.12 -1.03
C THR A 18 3.29 -8.90 -0.21
N VAL A 19 2.01 -8.90 0.21
CA VAL A 19 1.49 -7.89 1.13
C VAL A 19 2.23 -7.89 2.47
N ARG A 20 2.74 -9.05 2.91
CA ARG A 20 3.55 -9.18 4.13
C ARG A 20 4.89 -8.47 3.97
N GLN A 21 5.59 -8.69 2.85
CA GLN A 21 6.84 -7.99 2.56
C GLN A 21 6.66 -6.47 2.45
N LEU A 22 5.52 -6.01 1.90
CA LEU A 22 5.19 -4.58 1.93
C LEU A 22 5.07 -4.07 3.37
N ALA A 23 4.35 -4.79 4.22
CA ALA A 23 4.16 -4.43 5.63
C ALA A 23 5.51 -4.34 6.35
N ASP A 24 6.39 -5.33 6.15
CA ASP A 24 7.74 -5.35 6.70
C ASP A 24 8.58 -4.16 6.18
N LYS A 25 8.49 -3.83 4.88
CA LYS A 25 9.21 -2.70 4.27
C LYS A 25 8.82 -1.34 4.83
N ILE A 26 7.56 -1.14 5.19
CA ILE A 26 7.07 0.14 5.71
C ILE A 26 7.01 0.17 7.25
N GLY A 27 7.45 -0.90 7.91
CA GLY A 27 7.43 -1.01 9.38
C GLY A 27 6.02 -1.06 9.96
N MET A 28 5.09 -1.73 9.28
CA MET A 28 3.71 -1.93 9.75
C MET A 28 3.39 -3.41 9.91
N SER A 29 2.44 -3.73 10.80
CA SER A 29 1.97 -5.10 10.91
C SER A 29 1.17 -5.51 9.66
N PHE A 30 1.29 -6.79 9.30
CA PHE A 30 0.54 -7.37 8.19
C PHE A 30 -0.98 -7.18 8.36
N GLN A 31 -1.50 -7.34 9.58
CA GLN A 31 -2.91 -7.17 9.89
C GLN A 31 -3.38 -5.74 9.60
N ASN A 32 -2.57 -4.74 9.94
CA ASN A 32 -2.91 -3.34 9.70
C ASN A 32 -2.95 -3.03 8.21
N ILE A 33 -1.97 -3.53 7.44
CA ILE A 33 -1.98 -3.36 5.97
C ILE A 33 -3.13 -4.13 5.33
N TYR A 34 -3.43 -5.33 5.80
CA TYR A 34 -4.56 -6.10 5.31
C TYR A 34 -5.89 -5.37 5.56
N LEU A 35 -6.06 -4.78 6.75
CA LEU A 35 -7.21 -3.95 7.09
C LEU A 35 -7.32 -2.76 6.16
N ILE A 36 -6.22 -2.01 5.95
CA ILE A 36 -6.17 -0.86 5.03
C ILE A 36 -6.56 -1.25 3.60
N LEU A 37 -6.06 -2.39 3.10
CA LEU A 37 -6.39 -2.88 1.75
C LEU A 37 -7.82 -3.44 1.65
N THR A 38 -8.49 -3.67 2.77
CA THR A 38 -9.87 -4.18 2.82
C THR A 38 -10.86 -3.05 2.98
N THR A 39 -10.64 -2.13 3.94
CA THR A 39 -11.47 -0.94 4.14
C THR A 39 -11.23 0.12 3.08
N LYS A 40 -10.06 0.08 2.42
CA LYS A 40 -9.56 1.08 1.46
C LYS A 40 -9.43 2.49 2.04
N VAL A 41 -9.50 2.66 3.35
CA VAL A 41 -9.45 3.97 4.00
C VAL A 41 -8.25 4.03 4.92
N THR A 42 -7.43 5.06 4.76
CA THR A 42 -6.30 5.33 5.65
C THR A 42 -5.88 6.81 5.61
N LYS A 43 -4.89 7.16 6.43
CA LYS A 43 -4.28 8.49 6.46
C LYS A 43 -3.35 8.70 5.26
N PHE A 44 -3.26 9.92 4.76
CA PHE A 44 -2.34 10.26 3.66
C PHE A 44 -0.89 9.84 3.94
N SER A 45 -0.42 10.03 5.17
CA SER A 45 0.91 9.61 5.60
C SER A 45 1.19 8.10 5.44
N THR A 46 0.16 7.25 5.53
CA THR A 46 0.31 5.81 5.26
C THR A 46 0.39 5.54 3.76
N VAL A 47 -0.37 6.27 2.95
CA VAL A 47 -0.28 6.17 1.48
C VAL A 47 1.09 6.61 1.00
N GLU A 48 1.66 7.68 1.55
CA GLU A 48 3.04 8.11 1.25
C GLU A 48 4.07 7.03 1.57
N LYS A 49 3.94 6.33 2.71
CA LYS A 49 4.83 5.20 3.06
C LYS A 49 4.72 4.07 2.05
N ILE A 50 3.50 3.70 1.66
CA ILE A 50 3.25 2.66 0.66
C ILE A 50 3.82 3.08 -0.70
N ALA A 51 3.55 4.31 -1.14
CA ALA A 51 4.03 4.87 -2.39
C ALA A 51 5.56 4.90 -2.44
N LYS A 52 6.20 5.35 -1.36
CA LYS A 52 7.67 5.37 -1.22
C LYS A 52 8.27 3.96 -1.29
N ALA A 53 7.65 2.97 -0.64
CA ALA A 53 8.11 1.58 -0.71
C ALA A 53 7.91 0.97 -2.11
N LEU A 54 6.85 1.36 -2.81
CA LEU A 54 6.56 0.91 -4.17
C LEU A 54 7.32 1.72 -5.24
N GLY A 55 7.89 2.87 -4.91
CA GLY A 55 8.57 3.75 -5.86
C GLY A 55 7.62 4.40 -6.87
N VAL A 56 6.40 4.73 -6.44
CA VAL A 56 5.37 5.40 -7.25
C VAL A 56 4.91 6.69 -6.57
N ASP A 57 4.16 7.54 -7.27
CA ASP A 57 3.56 8.73 -6.65
C ASP A 57 2.37 8.32 -5.75
N ALA A 58 2.22 8.98 -4.61
CA ALA A 58 1.10 8.73 -3.69
C ALA A 58 -0.25 9.00 -4.36
N LYS A 59 -0.32 9.95 -5.29
CA LYS A 59 -1.52 10.27 -6.08
C LYS A 59 -1.97 9.10 -6.95
N ASP A 60 -1.05 8.28 -7.44
CA ASP A 60 -1.38 7.09 -8.24
C ASP A 60 -2.06 6.01 -7.41
N LEU A 61 -1.91 6.05 -6.09
CA LEU A 61 -2.48 5.07 -5.16
C LEU A 61 -3.82 5.51 -4.58
N ILE A 62 -4.28 6.72 -4.88
CA ILE A 62 -5.56 7.26 -4.41
C ILE A 62 -6.63 7.01 -5.49
N SER A 63 -7.88 6.78 -5.07
CA SER A 63 -9.02 6.63 -5.97
C SER A 63 -10.10 7.66 -5.70
#